data_AF-A0A5B7JQW2-F1
#
_entry.id   AF-A0A5B7JQW2-F1
#
_cell.length_a   1.000
_cell.length_b   1.000
_cell.length_c   1.000
_cell.angle_alpha   90.00
_cell.angle_beta   90.00
_cell.angle_gamma   90.00
#
_symmetry.space_group_name_H-M   'P 1'
#
loop_
_entity.id
_entity.type
_entity.pdbx_description
1 polymer ?
#
loop_
_entity_poly.entity_id
_entity_poly.type
_entity_poly.pdbx_seq_one_letter_code
_entity_poly.pdbx_strand_id
1 'polypeptide(L)' 'MCIVETKLREEIHVNLKEKGYNSWRRDRKDKGGGGLLIIVRDNMLRTKWK' A
#
# COMPACT_ATOMS: atom_id res chain seq x y z
N MET A 1 -8.12 -3.50 -1.72
CA MET A 1 -7.97 -2.51 -2.81
C MET A 1 -6.52 -2.51 -3.27
N CYS A 2 -6.26 -2.49 -4.57
CA CYS A 2 -4.93 -2.46 -5.15
C CYS A 2 -4.84 -1.26 -6.10
N ILE A 3 -3.84 -0.41 -5.90
CA ILE A 3 -3.59 0.79 -6.71
C ILE A 3 -2.19 0.66 -7.31
N VAL A 4 -2.13 0.66 -8.64
CA VAL A 4 -0.89 0.60 -9.43
C VAL A 4 -0.58 1.98 -10.00
N GLU A 5 0.67 2.19 -10.42
CA GLU A 5 1.12 3.49 -10.96
C GLU A 5 0.87 4.63 -9.96
N THR A 6 1.17 4.38 -8.68
CA THR A 6 0.96 5.38 -7.61
C THR A 6 1.83 6.62 -7.80
N LYS A 7 2.94 6.50 -8.53
CA LYS A 7 3.92 7.57 -8.81
C LYS A 7 4.46 8.24 -7.54
N LEU A 8 4.32 7.56 -6.40
CA LEU A 8 4.82 8.02 -5.13
C LEU A 8 6.33 7.75 -5.02
N ARG A 9 7.00 8.57 -4.21
CA ARG A 9 8.42 8.47 -3.86
C ARG A 9 8.57 8.47 -2.36
N GLU A 10 9.64 7.85 -1.84
CA GLU A 10 9.89 7.72 -0.40
C GLU A 10 9.84 9.06 0.34
N GLU A 11 10.32 10.12 -0.30
CA GLU A 11 10.29 11.51 0.19
C GLU A 11 8.86 12.05 0.39
N ILE A 12 7.90 11.56 -0.40
CA ILE A 12 6.49 11.95 -0.33
C ILE A 12 5.83 11.19 0.83
N HIS A 13 5.74 11.88 1.97
CA HIS A 13 5.02 11.40 3.13
C HIS A 13 3.52 11.51 2.90
N VAL A 14 2.87 10.37 2.66
CA VAL A 14 1.42 10.24 2.60
C VAL A 14 0.97 9.43 3.81
N ASN A 15 0.06 9.96 4.62
CA ASN A 15 -0.49 9.18 5.71
C ASN A 15 -1.56 8.21 5.17
N LEU A 16 -1.19 6.94 5.05
CA LEU A 16 -2.05 5.87 4.53
C LEU A 16 -2.69 5.04 5.65
N LYS A 17 -2.66 5.53 6.90
CA LYS A 17 -3.30 4.85 8.03
C LYS A 17 -4.79 5.19 8.08
N GLU A 18 -5.60 4.18 7.79
CA GLU A 18 -7.06 4.23 7.94
C GLU A 18 -7.50 3.19 8.97
N LYS A 19 -8.51 3.49 9.79
CA LYS A 19 -8.91 2.59 10.88
C LYS A 19 -9.52 1.30 10.32
N GLY A 20 -9.00 0.15 10.76
CA GLY A 20 -9.48 -1.16 10.31
C GLY A 20 -8.91 -1.62 8.96
N TYR A 21 -7.89 -0.92 8.46
CA TYR A 21 -7.16 -1.29 7.26
C TYR A 21 -5.66 -1.30 7.49
N ASN A 22 -5.01 -2.35 6.97
CA ASN A 22 -3.58 -2.40 6.78
C ASN A 22 -3.23 -1.95 5.37
N SER A 23 -2.15 -1.18 5.22
CA SER A 23 -1.63 -0.75 3.93
C SER A 23 -0.17 -1.18 3.72
N TRP A 24 0.13 -1.65 2.52
CA TRP A 24 1.48 -1.95 2.06
C TRP A 24 1.78 -1.14 0.81
N ARG A 25 2.92 -0.44 0.84
CA ARG A 25 3.37 0.44 -0.24
C ARG A 25 4.72 -0.03 -0.76
N ARG A 26 4.90 0.01 -2.07
CA ARG A 26 6.19 -0.17 -2.73
C ARG A 26 6.37 0.90 -3.78
N ASP A 27 7.33 1.78 -3.54
CA ASP A 27 7.70 2.84 -4.49
C ASP A 27 8.72 2.35 -5.50
N ARG A 28 8.74 2.99 -6.66
CA ARG A 28 9.81 2.82 -7.63
C ARG A 28 10.89 3.87 -7.39
N LYS A 29 12.14 3.43 -7.28
CA LYS A 29 13.25 4.30 -6.87
C LYS A 29 13.71 5.31 -7.94
N ASP A 30 13.70 4.92 -9.22
CA ASP A 30 14.53 5.65 -10.21
C ASP A 30 13.78 6.25 -11.41
N LYS A 31 12.52 5.88 -11.63
CA LYS A 31 11.70 6.42 -12.74
C LYS A 31 10.42 7.00 -12.16
N GLY A 32 10.00 8.18 -12.63
CA GLY A 32 8.80 8.90 -12.16
C GLY A 32 7.44 8.23 -12.45
N GLY A 33 7.43 6.95 -12.77
CA GLY A 33 6.25 6.12 -13.04
C GLY A 33 6.33 4.80 -12.28
N GLY A 34 5.22 4.09 -12.13
CA GLY A 34 5.13 2.84 -11.37
C GLY A 34 4.75 3.05 -9.91
N GLY A 35 5.02 2.03 -9.10
CA GLY A 35 4.65 1.98 -7.70
C GLY A 35 3.33 1.22 -7.46
N LEU A 36 3.19 0.70 -6.24
CA LEU A 36 2.08 -0.14 -5.82
C LEU A 36 1.65 0.24 -4.41
N LEU A 37 0.34 0.30 -4.19
CA LEU A 37 -0.29 0.40 -2.88
C LEU A 37 -1.39 -0.64 -2.75
N ILE A 38 -1.28 -1.49 -1.74
CA ILE A 38 -2.28 -2.47 -1.37
C ILE A 38 -2.89 -2.03 -0.05
N ILE A 39 -4.22 -2.04 0.03
CA ILE A 39 -4.98 -1.76 1.25
C ILE A 39 -5.91 -2.94 1.51
N VAL A 40 -5.79 -3.55 2.68
CA VAL A 40 -6.54 -4.75 3.09
C VAL A 40 -7.27 -4.47 4.39
N ARG A 41 -8.54 -4.86 4.47
CA ARG A 41 -9.33 -4.76 5.69
C ARG A 41 -8.86 -5.80 6.70
N ASP A 42 -8.72 -5.42 7.97
CA ASP A 42 -8.08 -6.24 8.99
C ASP A 42 -8.75 -7.60 9.20
N ASN A 43 -10.07 -7.66 9.06
CA ASN A 43 -10.83 -8.90 9.19
C ASN A 43 -10.60 -9.90 8.04
N MET A 44 -10.02 -9.47 6.91
CA MET A 44 -9.65 -10.35 5.81
C MET A 44 -8.29 -11.02 6.01
N LEU A 45 -7.43 -10.45 6.86
CA LEU A 45 -6.12 -11.04 7.21
C LEU A 45 -6.25 -12.18 8.25
N ARG A 46 -7.48 -12.49 8.68
CA ARG A 46 -7.79 -13.49 9.72
C ARG A 46 -7.93 -14.92 9.23
N THR A 47 -7.62 -15.23 7.97
CA THR A 47 -7.41 -16.61 7.53
C THR A 47 -6.08 -17.12 8.11
N LYS A 48 -6.10 -17.45 9.41
CA LYS A 48 -5.08 -18.31 10.02
C LYS A 48 -5.04 -19.59 9.19
N TRP A 49 -3.93 -19.79 8.47
CA TRP A 49 -3.52 -21.12 8.06
C TRP A 49 -3.46 -21.95 9.34
N LYS A 50 -4.36 -22.92 9.47
CA LYS A 50 -4.34 -23.94 10.52
C LYS A 50 -3.32 -25.00 10.16
#